data_AF-A0A250F8P1-F1
#
_entry.id   AF-A0A250F8P1-F1
#
_cell.length_a   1.000
_cell.length_b   1.000
_cell.length_c   1.000
_cell.angle_alpha   90.00
_cell.angle_beta   90.00
_cell.angle_gamma   90.00
#
_symmetry.space_group_name_H-M   'P 1'
#
loop_
_entity.id
_entity.type
_entity.pdbx_description
1 polymer ?
#
loop_
_entity_poly.entity_id
_entity_poly.type
_entity_poly.pdbx_seq_one_letter_code
_entity_poly.pdbx_strand_id
1 'polypeptide(L)'
;MKHYITLLSLLIVSLGFAQKDPIAIIKSVNALKKQTIAQMQANTDKTKNDILYEKFAKEAEAKLLEIENVSGTYDLPEQLKPYLKIGVGFTADFQKLLDNAGLEAAWDEGFVGFYFKQGYLAKTFRNYLSEEYLLYLKFNDIRPFMYSDAALMIGSDTLGEMLLNECNFIKKYPNSRKIKEVKLCYADDVMTFIFGIDNTPEARKDMKAFVSKYPEALATPLVKLYLENTKVNKNGMTVYKDENKNLYDLINAELEKQLGGKISDLSSEYNED
;
A
#
# COMPACT_ATOMS: atom_id res chain seq x y z
N MET A 1 47.16 -4.61 25.05
CA MET A 1 46.44 -5.43 24.05
C MET A 1 45.51 -4.47 23.30
N LYS A 2 46.02 -3.73 22.29
CA LYS A 2 45.85 -3.99 20.84
C LYS A 2 44.46 -4.54 20.50
N HIS A 3 43.60 -3.75 19.85
CA HIS A 3 43.29 -3.88 18.41
C HIS A 3 42.50 -2.65 17.88
N TYR A 4 43.15 -1.96 16.93
CA TYR A 4 42.66 -1.14 15.82
C TYR A 4 41.28 -0.47 15.91
N ILE A 5 41.29 0.84 16.22
CA ILE A 5 40.27 1.77 15.73
C ILE A 5 40.62 2.06 14.27
N THR A 6 39.93 1.39 13.34
CA THR A 6 39.95 1.79 11.94
C THR A 6 39.18 3.10 11.85
N LEU A 7 39.93 4.20 11.81
CA LEU A 7 39.42 5.51 11.43
C LEU A 7 39.03 5.40 9.95
N LEU A 8 37.79 4.99 9.67
CA LEU A 8 37.20 5.17 8.35
C LEU A 8 36.87 6.67 8.28
N SER A 9 37.83 7.45 7.82
CA SER A 9 37.62 8.80 7.34
C SER A 9 36.53 8.73 6.27
N LEU A 10 35.30 9.05 6.67
CA LEU A 10 34.23 9.45 5.79
C LEU A 10 34.72 10.70 5.05
N LEU A 11 35.40 10.45 3.94
CA LEU A 11 35.57 11.39 2.86
C LEU A 11 34.16 11.56 2.28
N ILE A 12 33.37 12.41 2.94
CA ILE A 12 32.21 13.05 2.31
C ILE A 12 32.82 13.94 1.25
N VAL A 13 33.16 13.34 0.11
CA VAL A 13 33.21 14.08 -1.13
C VAL A 13 31.80 14.63 -1.27
N SER A 14 31.66 15.94 -1.10
CA SER A 14 30.54 16.70 -1.61
C SER A 14 30.52 16.52 -3.13
N LEU A 15 30.05 15.35 -3.57
CA LEU A 15 29.52 15.15 -4.90
C LEU A 15 28.38 16.15 -4.99
N GLY A 16 28.60 17.25 -5.72
CA GLY A 16 27.53 18.17 -6.07
C GLY A 16 26.33 17.34 -6.50
N PHE A 17 25.16 17.63 -5.93
CA PHE A 17 23.92 16.99 -6.29
C PHE A 17 23.76 17.12 -7.81
N ALA A 18 24.16 16.10 -8.57
CA ALA A 18 23.85 16.02 -9.96
C ALA A 18 22.33 15.92 -9.99
N GLN A 19 21.68 16.98 -10.48
CA GLN A 19 20.24 17.01 -10.69
C GLN A 19 19.88 15.75 -11.49
N LYS A 20 19.20 14.79 -10.84
CA LYS A 20 18.94 13.49 -11.45
C LYS A 20 17.83 13.64 -12.48
N ASP A 21 18.10 13.25 -13.72
CA ASP A 21 17.15 13.37 -14.83
C ASP A 21 15.97 12.39 -14.65
N PRO A 22 14.73 12.90 -14.46
CA PRO A 22 13.54 12.07 -14.32
C PRO A 22 13.33 11.11 -15.48
N ILE A 23 13.69 11.50 -16.70
CA ILE A 23 13.56 10.63 -17.88
C ILE A 23 14.51 9.42 -17.75
N ALA A 24 15.76 9.65 -17.36
CA ALA A 24 16.74 8.59 -17.17
C ALA A 24 16.31 7.62 -16.07
N ILE A 25 15.77 8.13 -14.95
CA ILE A 25 15.27 7.33 -13.84
C ILE A 25 14.10 6.44 -14.28
N ILE A 26 13.07 7.00 -14.91
CA ILE A 26 11.91 6.21 -15.37
C ILE A 26 12.34 5.14 -16.39
N LYS A 27 13.27 5.47 -17.29
CA LYS A 27 13.85 4.49 -18.23
C LYS A 27 14.60 3.37 -17.49
N SER A 28 15.32 3.70 -16.42
CA SER A 28 16.05 2.71 -15.62
C SER A 28 15.11 1.75 -14.88
N VAL A 29 13.98 2.25 -14.35
CA VAL A 29 12.93 1.40 -13.74
C VAL A 29 12.34 0.43 -14.75
N ASN A 30 12.06 0.91 -15.98
CA ASN A 30 11.56 0.05 -17.04
C ASN A 30 12.60 -0.99 -17.51
N ALA A 31 13.89 -0.63 -17.53
CA ALA A 31 14.98 -1.56 -17.81
C ALA A 31 15.12 -2.63 -16.72
N LEU A 32 15.05 -2.24 -15.45
CA LEU A 32 15.06 -3.13 -14.30
C LEU A 32 13.93 -4.15 -14.39
N LYS A 33 12.70 -3.70 -14.65
CA LYS A 33 11.53 -4.57 -14.87
C LYS A 33 11.79 -5.63 -15.95
N LYS A 34 12.35 -5.23 -17.10
CA LYS A 34 12.66 -6.16 -18.20
C LYS A 34 13.73 -7.18 -17.79
N GLN A 35 14.76 -6.74 -17.08
CA GLN A 35 15.81 -7.61 -16.55
C GLN A 35 15.23 -8.63 -15.56
N THR A 36 14.38 -8.20 -14.63
CA THR A 36 13.71 -9.09 -13.66
C THR A 36 12.87 -10.14 -14.37
N ILE A 37 12.08 -9.75 -15.39
CA ILE A 37 11.30 -10.71 -16.19
C ILE A 37 12.21 -11.72 -16.88
N ALA A 38 13.33 -11.29 -17.47
CA ALA A 38 14.28 -12.20 -18.11
C ALA A 38 14.89 -13.20 -17.11
N GLN A 39 15.20 -12.77 -15.89
CA GLN A 39 15.66 -13.65 -14.81
C GLN A 39 14.58 -14.65 -14.38
N MET A 40 13.34 -14.19 -14.25
CA MET A 40 12.21 -15.05 -13.89
C MET A 40 11.87 -16.08 -14.99
N GLN A 41 12.01 -15.72 -16.27
CA GLN A 41 11.81 -16.64 -17.38
C GLN A 41 12.79 -17.82 -17.37
N ALA A 42 14.00 -17.61 -16.82
CA ALA A 42 14.99 -18.66 -16.65
C ALA A 42 14.73 -19.57 -15.43
N ASN A 43 13.69 -19.30 -14.63
CA ASN A 43 13.41 -19.98 -13.38
C ASN A 43 11.96 -20.47 -13.30
N THR A 44 11.77 -21.79 -13.19
CA THR A 44 10.45 -22.41 -13.06
C THR A 44 9.89 -22.38 -11.63
N ASP A 45 10.74 -22.08 -10.63
CA ASP A 45 10.34 -21.97 -9.23
C ASP A 45 9.77 -20.57 -8.95
N LYS A 46 8.43 -20.52 -8.85
CA LYS A 46 7.68 -19.28 -8.63
C LYS A 46 7.97 -18.64 -7.26
N THR A 47 8.28 -19.42 -6.22
CA THR A 47 8.62 -18.87 -4.90
C THR A 47 9.96 -18.13 -4.94
N LYS A 48 10.93 -18.62 -5.72
CA LYS A 48 12.17 -17.88 -5.98
C LYS A 48 11.92 -16.63 -6.83
N ASN A 49 10.97 -16.69 -7.76
CA ASN A 49 10.58 -15.50 -8.53
C ASN A 49 9.91 -14.44 -7.66
N ASP A 50 9.16 -14.82 -6.63
CA ASP A 50 8.60 -13.87 -5.67
C ASP A 50 9.71 -13.03 -5.00
N ILE A 51 10.86 -13.64 -4.67
CA ILE A 51 12.04 -12.92 -4.13
C ILE A 51 12.63 -11.95 -5.16
N LEU A 52 12.71 -12.37 -6.43
CA LEU A 52 13.16 -11.49 -7.52
C LEU A 52 12.22 -10.29 -7.70
N TYR A 53 10.92 -10.50 -7.53
CA TYR A 53 9.94 -9.43 -7.55
C TYR A 53 10.10 -8.47 -6.37
N GLU A 54 10.26 -8.98 -5.14
CA GLU A 54 10.48 -8.15 -3.95
C GLU A 54 11.69 -7.23 -4.14
N LYS A 55 12.79 -7.78 -4.67
CA LYS A 55 13.98 -6.99 -5.00
C LYS A 55 13.69 -5.92 -6.06
N PHE A 56 12.97 -6.28 -7.12
CA PHE A 56 12.54 -5.34 -8.16
C PHE A 56 11.69 -4.21 -7.59
N ALA A 57 10.67 -4.53 -6.78
CA ALA A 57 9.75 -3.55 -6.22
C ALA A 57 10.49 -2.53 -5.34
N LYS A 58 11.33 -3.02 -4.42
CA LYS A 58 12.16 -2.18 -3.53
C LYS A 58 13.13 -1.28 -4.31
N GLU A 59 13.80 -1.82 -5.34
CA GLU A 59 14.73 -1.03 -6.15
C GLU A 59 14.01 -0.04 -7.07
N ALA A 60 12.83 -0.40 -7.61
CA ALA A 60 12.01 0.51 -8.41
C ALA A 60 11.50 1.69 -7.58
N GLU A 61 10.96 1.42 -6.38
CA GLU A 61 10.52 2.44 -5.44
C GLU A 61 11.67 3.38 -5.05
N ALA A 62 12.82 2.82 -4.64
CA ALA A 62 13.98 3.61 -4.29
C ALA A 62 14.44 4.55 -5.42
N LYS A 63 14.33 4.13 -6.68
CA LYS A 63 14.65 4.96 -7.84
C LYS A 63 13.61 6.05 -8.09
N LEU A 64 12.33 5.75 -7.92
CA LEU A 64 11.25 6.71 -8.13
C LEU A 64 11.30 7.81 -7.05
N LEU A 65 11.58 7.45 -5.80
CA LEU A 65 11.79 8.41 -4.71
C LEU A 65 12.88 9.46 -5.02
N GLU A 66 13.85 9.15 -5.88
CA GLU A 66 14.91 10.12 -6.26
C GLU A 66 14.39 11.31 -7.09
N ILE A 67 13.19 11.21 -7.69
CA ILE A 67 12.56 12.27 -8.49
C ILE A 67 11.29 12.81 -7.85
N GLU A 68 10.89 12.27 -6.70
CA GLU A 68 9.76 12.74 -5.91
C GLU A 68 10.16 13.93 -5.03
N ASN A 69 9.14 14.63 -4.52
CA ASN A 69 9.34 15.76 -3.63
C ASN A 69 9.63 15.27 -2.20
N VAL A 70 10.89 14.91 -1.94
CA VAL A 70 11.33 14.40 -0.62
C VAL A 70 11.65 15.51 0.39
N SER A 71 11.62 16.81 0.00
CA SER A 71 12.16 17.90 0.83
C SER A 71 11.17 18.52 1.82
N GLY A 72 9.93 18.00 1.95
CA GLY A 72 8.93 18.55 2.87
C GLY A 72 8.52 20.00 2.56
N THR A 73 8.83 20.46 1.35
CA THR A 73 8.48 21.78 0.82
C THR A 73 7.35 21.62 -0.19
N TYR A 74 6.38 22.52 -0.22
CA TYR A 74 5.31 22.56 -1.22
C TYR A 74 5.80 22.83 -2.67
N ASP A 75 7.10 23.08 -2.85
CA ASP A 75 7.70 23.33 -4.16
C ASP A 75 7.98 22.04 -4.92
N LEU A 76 7.49 21.98 -6.16
CA LEU A 76 7.81 20.90 -7.09
C LEU A 76 9.32 20.78 -7.32
N PRO A 77 9.88 19.56 -7.41
CA PRO A 77 11.29 19.36 -7.70
C PRO A 77 11.69 20.08 -9.00
N GLU A 78 12.76 20.87 -8.96
CA GLU A 78 13.24 21.67 -10.11
C GLU A 78 13.42 20.81 -11.37
N GLN A 79 13.85 19.56 -11.22
CA GLN A 79 14.02 18.61 -12.31
C GLN A 79 12.72 18.21 -13.03
N LEU A 80 11.56 18.36 -12.38
CA LEU A 80 10.25 18.07 -12.97
C LEU A 80 9.62 19.27 -13.68
N LYS A 81 10.04 20.51 -13.36
CA LYS A 81 9.46 21.73 -13.95
C LYS A 81 9.49 21.76 -15.48
N PRO A 82 10.55 21.32 -16.19
CA PRO A 82 10.54 21.27 -17.66
C PRO A 82 9.46 20.36 -18.25
N TYR A 83 8.98 19.40 -17.46
CA TYR A 83 7.98 18.43 -17.87
C TYR A 83 6.56 18.80 -17.42
N LEU A 84 6.37 19.93 -16.73
CA LEU A 84 5.07 20.37 -16.24
C LEU A 84 4.55 21.57 -17.04
N LYS A 85 3.27 21.52 -17.41
CA LYS A 85 2.50 22.66 -17.91
C LYS A 85 1.54 23.12 -16.82
N ILE A 86 1.77 24.33 -16.31
CA ILE A 86 0.93 24.93 -15.26
C ILE A 86 -0.54 24.90 -15.68
N GLY A 87 -1.41 24.39 -14.81
CA GLY A 87 -2.86 24.28 -15.05
C GLY A 87 -3.28 23.18 -16.02
N VAL A 88 -2.35 22.35 -16.51
CA VAL A 88 -2.64 21.24 -17.45
C VAL A 88 -2.15 19.90 -16.90
N GLY A 89 -0.96 19.86 -16.32
CA GLY A 89 -0.30 18.62 -15.88
C GLY A 89 0.99 18.35 -16.67
N PHE A 90 1.46 17.11 -16.69
CA PHE A 90 2.69 16.76 -17.40
C PHE A 90 2.60 17.00 -18.91
N THR A 91 3.73 17.28 -19.57
CA THR A 91 3.82 17.34 -21.03
C THR A 91 3.40 16.00 -21.63
N ALA A 92 2.85 16.02 -22.85
CA ALA A 92 2.38 14.81 -23.51
C ALA A 92 3.48 13.75 -23.66
N ASP A 93 4.72 14.16 -23.91
CA ASP A 93 5.86 13.25 -24.03
C ASP A 93 6.24 12.62 -22.69
N PHE A 94 6.19 13.38 -21.61
CA PHE A 94 6.46 12.86 -20.26
C PHE A 94 5.33 11.94 -19.79
N GLN A 95 4.07 12.30 -20.02
CA GLN A 95 2.93 11.43 -19.73
C GLN A 95 3.03 10.10 -20.51
N LYS A 96 3.39 10.16 -21.80
CA LYS A 96 3.63 8.96 -22.61
C LYS A 96 4.78 8.11 -22.07
N LEU A 97 5.82 8.73 -21.51
CA LEU A 97 6.92 8.01 -20.84
C LEU A 97 6.43 7.25 -19.60
N LEU A 98 5.63 7.89 -18.74
CA LEU A 98 5.00 7.26 -17.58
C LEU A 98 4.10 6.10 -18.00
N ASP A 99 3.21 6.33 -18.97
CA ASP A 99 2.28 5.32 -19.49
C ASP A 99 3.01 4.08 -20.03
N ASN A 100 4.10 4.29 -20.77
CA ASN A 100 4.94 3.20 -21.29
C ASN A 100 5.69 2.43 -20.20
N ALA A 101 6.00 3.09 -19.07
CA ALA A 101 6.57 2.43 -17.91
C ALA A 101 5.49 1.69 -17.09
N GLY A 102 4.22 2.04 -17.26
CA GLY A 102 3.09 1.60 -16.45
C GLY A 102 2.97 2.37 -15.14
N LEU A 103 3.47 3.60 -15.12
CA LEU A 103 3.44 4.49 -13.98
C LEU A 103 2.31 5.51 -14.13
N GLU A 104 1.82 5.99 -12.99
CA GLU A 104 1.02 7.19 -12.87
C GLU A 104 1.58 8.07 -11.74
N ALA A 105 1.24 9.36 -11.80
CA ALA A 105 1.62 10.28 -10.75
C ALA A 105 0.46 10.43 -9.78
N ALA A 106 0.73 10.32 -8.49
CA ALA A 106 -0.19 10.72 -7.43
C ALA A 106 0.23 12.10 -6.91
N TRP A 107 -0.75 12.98 -6.80
CA TRP A 107 -0.56 14.35 -6.36
C TRP A 107 -1.22 14.52 -5.00
N ASP A 108 -0.47 15.04 -4.04
CA ASP A 108 -0.98 15.31 -2.70
C ASP A 108 -0.41 16.66 -2.25
N GLU A 109 -1.25 17.68 -2.10
CA GLU A 109 -0.85 19.03 -1.66
C GLU A 109 0.44 19.61 -2.29
N GLY A 110 0.72 19.38 -3.58
CA GLY A 110 1.94 19.87 -4.24
C GLY A 110 3.15 18.93 -4.14
N PHE A 111 3.02 17.83 -3.41
CA PHE A 111 3.88 16.66 -3.53
C PHE A 111 3.45 15.82 -4.74
N VAL A 112 4.44 15.24 -5.40
CA VAL A 112 4.22 14.32 -6.52
C VAL A 112 5.00 13.04 -6.25
N GLY A 113 4.26 11.93 -6.20
CA GLY A 113 4.78 10.56 -6.13
C GLY A 113 4.56 9.84 -7.46
N PHE A 114 5.40 8.88 -7.79
CA PHE A 114 5.26 8.05 -9.00
C PHE A 114 5.05 6.60 -8.61
N TYR A 115 3.88 6.06 -8.96
CA TYR A 115 3.48 4.72 -8.58
C TYR A 115 3.14 3.90 -9.82
N PHE A 116 3.28 2.58 -9.73
CA PHE A 116 2.75 1.72 -10.78
C PHE A 116 1.23 1.78 -10.76
N LYS A 117 0.62 1.84 -11.95
CA LYS A 117 -0.83 1.86 -12.10
C LYS A 117 -1.46 0.66 -11.39
N GLN A 118 -2.62 0.86 -10.78
CA GLN A 118 -3.35 -0.21 -10.09
C GLN A 118 -3.45 -1.48 -10.98
N GLY A 119 -2.99 -2.61 -10.44
CA GLY A 119 -3.03 -3.92 -11.10
C GLY A 119 -2.02 -4.11 -12.26
N TYR A 120 -1.21 -3.09 -12.58
CA TYR A 120 -0.19 -3.19 -13.63
C TYR A 120 0.87 -4.24 -13.30
N LEU A 121 1.36 -4.28 -12.06
CA LEU A 121 2.40 -5.21 -11.64
C LEU A 121 1.85 -6.63 -11.62
N ALA A 122 0.69 -6.86 -11.00
CA ALA A 122 -0.01 -8.14 -11.04
C ALA A 122 -0.18 -8.65 -12.49
N LYS A 123 -0.66 -7.80 -13.41
CA LYS A 123 -0.82 -8.17 -14.83
C LYS A 123 0.51 -8.49 -15.52
N THR A 124 1.54 -7.71 -15.24
CA THR A 124 2.87 -7.84 -15.86
C THR A 124 3.57 -9.12 -15.43
N PHE A 125 3.48 -9.46 -14.14
CA PHE A 125 4.22 -10.56 -13.53
C PHE A 125 3.40 -11.84 -13.33
N ARG A 126 2.10 -11.86 -13.70
CA ARG A 126 1.16 -12.98 -13.48
C ARG A 126 1.66 -14.39 -13.84
N ASN A 127 2.47 -14.51 -14.88
CA ASN A 127 2.94 -15.80 -15.35
C ASN A 127 4.13 -16.32 -14.52
N TYR A 128 4.80 -15.44 -13.78
CA TYR A 128 6.08 -15.71 -13.13
C TYR A 128 5.97 -15.83 -11.61
N LEU A 129 4.94 -15.24 -11.01
CA LEU A 129 4.72 -15.22 -9.56
C LEU A 129 3.88 -16.39 -9.08
N SER A 130 4.03 -16.71 -7.79
CA SER A 130 3.20 -17.70 -7.09
C SER A 130 1.76 -17.20 -6.94
N GLU A 131 0.82 -18.13 -6.68
CA GLU A 131 -0.55 -17.73 -6.34
C GLU A 131 -0.61 -16.89 -5.06
N GLU A 132 0.28 -17.17 -4.10
CA GLU A 132 0.40 -16.41 -2.85
C GLU A 132 0.71 -14.95 -3.16
N TYR A 133 1.77 -14.72 -3.93
CA TYR A 133 2.21 -13.37 -4.25
C TYR A 133 1.21 -12.62 -5.14
N LEU A 134 0.55 -13.33 -6.06
CA LEU A 134 -0.53 -12.73 -6.86
C LEU A 134 -1.74 -12.33 -6.01
N LEU A 135 -2.03 -13.04 -4.92
CA LEU A 135 -3.06 -12.63 -3.97
C LEU A 135 -2.61 -11.40 -3.16
N TYR A 136 -1.35 -11.36 -2.73
CA TYR A 136 -0.76 -10.21 -2.04
C TYR A 136 -0.86 -8.92 -2.87
N LEU A 137 -0.56 -8.98 -4.17
CA LEU A 137 -0.63 -7.81 -5.05
C LEU A 137 -2.05 -7.25 -5.24
N LYS A 138 -3.11 -8.03 -5.00
CA LYS A 138 -4.50 -7.55 -5.18
C LYS A 138 -4.89 -6.42 -4.24
N PHE A 139 -4.27 -6.33 -3.08
CA PHE A 139 -4.50 -5.22 -2.13
C PHE A 139 -3.27 -4.32 -2.03
N ASN A 140 -2.06 -4.87 -2.09
CA ASN A 140 -0.84 -4.06 -1.97
C ASN A 140 -0.69 -3.03 -3.11
N ASP A 141 -1.06 -3.37 -4.36
CA ASP A 141 -0.98 -2.44 -5.50
C ASP A 141 -1.97 -1.26 -5.39
N ILE A 142 -2.93 -1.32 -4.46
CA ILE A 142 -3.95 -0.28 -4.26
C ILE A 142 -3.53 0.70 -3.15
N ARG A 143 -2.71 0.25 -2.18
CA ARG A 143 -2.32 1.01 -0.99
C ARG A 143 -1.82 2.43 -1.26
N PRO A 144 -0.95 2.68 -2.26
CA PRO A 144 -0.47 4.03 -2.54
C PRO A 144 -1.56 5.03 -2.94
N PHE A 145 -2.74 4.55 -3.33
CA PHE A 145 -3.87 5.35 -3.80
C PHE A 145 -5.03 5.38 -2.80
N MET A 146 -4.86 4.80 -1.61
CA MET A 146 -5.95 4.69 -0.65
C MET A 146 -6.31 6.03 0.00
N TYR A 147 -5.31 6.88 0.29
CA TYR A 147 -5.51 8.11 1.05
C TYR A 147 -4.84 9.32 0.39
N SER A 148 -5.44 10.49 0.55
CA SER A 148 -4.87 11.81 0.29
C SER A 148 -5.51 12.78 1.28
N ASP A 149 -4.70 13.61 1.95
CA ASP A 149 -5.15 14.52 3.03
C ASP A 149 -6.11 13.85 4.05
N ALA A 150 -5.72 12.67 4.54
CA ALA A 150 -6.51 11.82 5.45
C ALA A 150 -7.91 11.39 4.94
N ALA A 151 -8.26 11.70 3.69
CA ALA A 151 -9.49 11.26 3.05
C ALA A 151 -9.27 9.91 2.34
N LEU A 152 -10.26 9.02 2.43
CA LEU A 152 -10.27 7.79 1.65
C LEU A 152 -10.58 8.11 0.17
N MET A 153 -9.64 7.80 -0.71
CA MET A 153 -9.71 8.12 -2.14
C MET A 153 -10.29 6.98 -2.99
N ILE A 154 -10.35 5.78 -2.43
CA ILE A 154 -10.97 4.61 -3.05
C ILE A 154 -12.43 4.46 -2.61
N GLY A 155 -13.26 3.85 -3.48
CA GLY A 155 -14.65 3.55 -3.12
C GLY A 155 -14.78 2.41 -2.11
N SER A 156 -15.89 2.40 -1.36
CA SER A 156 -16.19 1.35 -0.36
C SER A 156 -16.13 -0.07 -0.92
N ASP A 157 -16.56 -0.28 -2.18
CA ASP A 157 -16.49 -1.57 -2.86
C ASP A 157 -15.03 -2.04 -3.02
N THR A 158 -14.14 -1.14 -3.43
CA THR A 158 -12.71 -1.43 -3.55
C THR A 158 -12.10 -1.76 -2.19
N LEU A 159 -12.41 -0.98 -1.15
CA LEU A 159 -11.93 -1.24 0.21
C LEU A 159 -12.44 -2.59 0.74
N GLY A 160 -13.72 -2.91 0.50
CA GLY A 160 -14.29 -4.21 0.86
C GLY A 160 -13.64 -5.38 0.10
N GLU A 161 -13.30 -5.21 -1.18
CA GLU A 161 -12.58 -6.23 -1.95
C GLU A 161 -11.13 -6.41 -1.48
N MET A 162 -10.44 -5.32 -1.12
CA MET A 162 -9.12 -5.37 -0.49
C MET A 162 -9.18 -6.18 0.80
N LEU A 163 -10.08 -5.80 1.70
CA LEU A 163 -10.26 -6.45 2.99
C LEU A 163 -10.58 -7.95 2.86
N LEU A 164 -11.39 -8.33 1.87
CA LEU A 164 -11.64 -9.73 1.55
C LEU A 164 -10.37 -10.46 1.08
N ASN A 165 -9.57 -9.85 0.21
CA ASN A 165 -8.34 -10.46 -0.28
C ASN A 165 -7.31 -10.67 0.85
N GLU A 166 -7.25 -9.75 1.81
CA GLU A 166 -6.43 -9.91 3.02
C GLU A 166 -6.93 -11.04 3.93
N CYS A 167 -8.25 -11.11 4.17
CA CYS A 167 -8.87 -12.24 4.88
C CYS A 167 -8.47 -13.58 4.25
N ASN A 168 -8.56 -13.65 2.92
CA ASN A 168 -8.21 -14.84 2.15
C ASN A 168 -6.71 -15.15 2.23
N PHE A 169 -5.85 -14.12 2.21
CA PHE A 169 -4.41 -14.27 2.32
C PHE A 169 -4.03 -14.84 3.70
N ILE A 170 -4.53 -14.24 4.78
CA ILE A 170 -4.26 -14.68 6.17
C ILE A 170 -4.70 -16.13 6.36
N LYS A 171 -5.88 -16.51 5.83
CA LYS A 171 -6.42 -17.87 5.95
C LYS A 171 -5.64 -18.89 5.10
N LYS A 172 -5.27 -18.54 3.86
CA LYS A 172 -4.65 -19.49 2.91
C LYS A 172 -3.15 -19.62 3.12
N TYR A 173 -2.47 -18.56 3.57
CA TYR A 173 -1.01 -18.48 3.66
C TYR A 173 -0.53 -18.02 5.06
N PRO A 174 -0.89 -18.71 6.16
CA PRO A 174 -0.53 -18.30 7.51
C PRO A 174 0.98 -18.34 7.80
N ASN A 175 1.75 -19.04 6.97
CA ASN A 175 3.21 -19.17 7.06
C ASN A 175 3.96 -18.34 6.01
N SER A 176 3.26 -17.45 5.30
CA SER A 176 3.89 -16.56 4.30
C SER A 176 4.95 -15.67 4.95
N ARG A 177 6.01 -15.34 4.20
CA ARG A 177 6.97 -14.29 4.60
C ARG A 177 6.31 -12.91 4.73
N LYS A 178 5.18 -12.71 4.05
CA LYS A 178 4.37 -11.47 4.08
C LYS A 178 3.32 -11.46 5.17
N ILE A 179 3.12 -12.54 5.93
CA ILE A 179 1.98 -12.66 6.84
C ILE A 179 1.95 -11.55 7.90
N LYS A 180 3.09 -11.11 8.43
CA LYS A 180 3.15 -10.04 9.44
C LYS A 180 2.64 -8.71 8.88
N GLU A 181 3.20 -8.30 7.75
CA GLU A 181 2.81 -7.11 7.00
C GLU A 181 1.31 -7.14 6.68
N VAL A 182 0.81 -8.28 6.16
CA VAL A 182 -0.60 -8.44 5.80
C VAL A 182 -1.52 -8.37 7.02
N LYS A 183 -1.11 -8.91 8.17
CA LYS A 183 -1.89 -8.81 9.41
C LYS A 183 -1.98 -7.38 9.93
N LEU A 184 -0.90 -6.60 9.83
CA LEU A 184 -0.90 -5.18 10.17
C LEU A 184 -1.83 -4.38 9.26
N CYS A 185 -1.66 -4.58 7.95
CA CYS A 185 -2.50 -4.02 6.91
C CYS A 185 -3.98 -4.34 7.13
N TYR A 186 -4.32 -5.62 7.36
CA TYR A 186 -5.67 -6.06 7.67
C TYR A 186 -6.24 -5.40 8.92
N ALA A 187 -5.44 -5.24 9.96
CA ALA A 187 -5.88 -4.58 11.17
C ALA A 187 -6.28 -3.12 10.92
N ASP A 188 -5.45 -2.38 10.18
CA ASP A 188 -5.72 -0.99 9.80
C ASP A 188 -6.94 -0.89 8.86
N ASP A 189 -6.99 -1.70 7.82
CA ASP A 189 -8.06 -1.68 6.82
C ASP A 189 -9.43 -2.07 7.42
N VAL A 190 -9.47 -2.97 8.41
CA VAL A 190 -10.70 -3.24 9.19
C VAL A 190 -11.16 -1.97 9.91
N MET A 191 -10.24 -1.27 10.58
CA MET A 191 -10.58 -0.08 11.35
C MET A 191 -11.01 1.06 10.43
N THR A 192 -10.37 1.24 9.28
CA THR A 192 -10.82 2.17 8.24
C THR A 192 -12.20 1.78 7.73
N PHE A 193 -12.43 0.51 7.40
CA PHE A 193 -13.73 0.07 6.88
C PHE A 193 -14.87 0.29 7.88
N ILE A 194 -14.60 0.17 9.18
CA ILE A 194 -15.59 0.30 10.26
C ILE A 194 -15.76 1.75 10.74
N PHE A 195 -14.67 2.48 10.91
CA PHE A 195 -14.63 3.79 11.58
C PHE A 195 -14.13 4.93 10.69
N GLY A 196 -13.34 4.63 9.65
CA GLY A 196 -12.73 5.62 8.76
C GLY A 196 -13.61 6.02 7.57
N ILE A 197 -14.57 5.18 7.17
CA ILE A 197 -15.61 5.58 6.22
C ILE A 197 -16.60 6.49 6.97
N ASP A 198 -16.89 7.66 6.40
CA ASP A 198 -17.81 8.66 6.95
C ASP A 198 -19.05 8.01 7.62
N ASN A 199 -19.46 8.47 8.80
CA ASN A 199 -20.51 7.87 9.65
C ASN A 199 -21.95 8.06 9.07
N THR A 200 -22.03 8.06 7.75
CA THR A 200 -23.23 8.23 6.93
C THR A 200 -24.01 6.91 6.81
N PRO A 201 -25.32 6.99 6.51
CA PRO A 201 -26.13 5.81 6.18
C PRO A 201 -25.54 4.93 5.08
N GLU A 202 -24.81 5.51 4.13
CA GLU A 202 -24.17 4.87 2.99
C GLU A 202 -23.09 3.89 3.46
N ALA A 203 -22.18 4.31 4.35
CA ALA A 203 -21.16 3.43 4.91
C ALA A 203 -21.77 2.19 5.59
N ARG A 204 -22.86 2.39 6.33
CA ARG A 204 -23.58 1.29 6.99
C ARG A 204 -24.26 0.34 6.00
N LYS A 205 -24.69 0.84 4.85
CA LYS A 205 -25.24 0.01 3.76
C LYS A 205 -24.15 -0.84 3.13
N ASP A 206 -22.97 -0.28 2.92
CA ASP A 206 -21.82 -1.00 2.36
C ASP A 206 -21.31 -2.08 3.31
N MET A 207 -21.25 -1.81 4.61
CA MET A 207 -20.96 -2.82 5.65
C MET A 207 -21.95 -3.99 5.62
N LYS A 208 -23.26 -3.71 5.50
CA LYS A 208 -24.28 -4.76 5.38
C LYS A 208 -24.13 -5.57 4.10
N ALA A 209 -23.82 -4.89 2.98
CA ALA A 209 -23.58 -5.54 1.71
C ALA A 209 -22.36 -6.46 1.80
N PHE A 210 -21.26 -6.00 2.41
CA PHE A 210 -20.07 -6.81 2.68
C PHE A 210 -20.40 -8.07 3.50
N VAL A 211 -21.09 -7.90 4.64
CA VAL A 211 -21.50 -9.03 5.50
C VAL A 211 -22.36 -10.05 4.76
N SER A 212 -23.27 -9.58 3.91
CA SER A 212 -24.15 -10.44 3.11
C SER A 212 -23.40 -11.17 2.01
N LYS A 213 -22.50 -10.47 1.30
CA LYS A 213 -21.73 -10.99 0.17
C LYS A 213 -20.62 -11.96 0.62
N TYR A 214 -20.02 -11.72 1.79
CA TYR A 214 -18.86 -12.44 2.29
C TYR A 214 -19.06 -12.95 3.74
N PRO A 215 -20.05 -13.81 4.00
CA PRO A 215 -20.39 -14.23 5.37
C PRO A 215 -19.26 -14.93 6.13
N GLU A 216 -18.33 -15.57 5.39
CA GLU A 216 -17.21 -16.36 5.92
C GLU A 216 -15.87 -15.58 5.95
N ALA A 217 -15.87 -14.29 5.59
CA ALA A 217 -14.67 -13.46 5.68
C ALA A 217 -14.27 -13.23 7.14
N LEU A 218 -12.95 -13.17 7.40
CA LEU A 218 -12.40 -12.95 8.73
C LEU A 218 -12.92 -11.63 9.36
N ALA A 219 -13.14 -10.61 8.52
CA ALA A 219 -13.68 -9.32 8.95
C ALA A 219 -15.19 -9.33 9.26
N THR A 220 -15.95 -10.31 8.76
CA THR A 220 -17.42 -10.30 8.88
C THR A 220 -17.92 -10.29 10.33
N PRO A 221 -17.36 -11.09 11.27
CA PRO A 221 -17.69 -11.00 12.69
C PRO A 221 -17.45 -9.60 13.29
N LEU A 222 -16.37 -8.91 12.89
CA LEU A 222 -16.03 -7.57 13.38
C LEU A 222 -17.02 -6.52 12.87
N VAL A 223 -17.35 -6.57 11.58
CA VAL A 223 -18.36 -5.69 10.98
C VAL A 223 -19.74 -5.93 11.59
N LYS A 224 -20.13 -7.19 11.83
CA LYS A 224 -21.37 -7.53 12.55
C LYS A 224 -21.37 -6.95 13.96
N LEU A 225 -20.27 -7.09 14.70
CA LEU A 225 -20.13 -6.53 16.04
C LEU A 225 -20.38 -5.02 16.03
N TYR A 226 -19.82 -4.29 15.05
CA TYR A 226 -20.11 -2.87 14.89
C TYR A 226 -21.60 -2.60 14.62
N LEU A 227 -22.17 -3.26 13.60
CA LEU A 227 -23.57 -3.07 13.17
C LEU A 227 -24.60 -3.41 14.26
N GLU A 228 -24.27 -4.35 15.15
CA GLU A 228 -25.08 -4.78 16.28
C GLU A 228 -25.00 -3.80 17.46
N ASN A 229 -23.91 -3.04 17.59
CA ASN A 229 -23.72 -2.07 18.68
C ASN A 229 -24.01 -0.63 18.26
N THR A 230 -24.33 -0.40 16.97
CA THR A 230 -24.73 0.91 16.45
C THR A 230 -26.14 0.90 15.86
N LYS A 231 -26.75 2.09 15.76
CA LYS A 231 -28.05 2.32 15.11
C LYS A 231 -28.03 3.66 14.39
N VAL A 232 -28.94 3.85 13.43
CA VAL A 232 -29.14 5.14 12.78
C VAL A 232 -30.23 5.89 13.55
N ASN A 233 -29.95 7.13 13.98
CA ASN A 233 -30.93 7.96 14.64
C ASN A 233 -31.87 8.65 13.63
N LYS A 234 -32.86 9.40 14.12
CA LYS A 234 -33.84 10.11 13.29
C LYS A 234 -33.23 11.14 12.32
N ASN A 235 -31.99 11.59 12.56
CA ASN A 235 -31.27 12.54 11.72
C ASN A 235 -30.38 11.84 10.68
N GLY A 236 -30.47 10.51 10.55
CA GLY A 236 -29.62 9.75 9.64
C GLY A 236 -28.19 9.52 10.15
N MET A 237 -27.86 9.93 11.38
CA MET A 237 -26.51 9.75 11.92
C MET A 237 -26.38 8.39 12.60
N THR A 238 -25.23 7.74 12.42
CA THR A 238 -24.88 6.54 13.19
C THR A 238 -24.56 6.92 14.63
N VAL A 239 -25.18 6.23 15.59
CA VAL A 239 -25.00 6.41 17.03
C VAL A 239 -24.80 5.07 17.71
N TYR A 240 -24.06 5.08 18.82
CA TYR A 240 -23.91 3.90 19.67
C TYR A 240 -25.22 3.55 20.37
N LYS A 241 -25.47 2.25 20.55
CA LYS A 241 -26.61 1.77 21.35
C LYS A 241 -26.36 1.90 22.85
N ASP A 242 -25.10 1.72 23.25
CA ASP A 242 -24.60 1.92 24.61
C ASP A 242 -23.38 2.84 24.53
N GLU A 243 -23.52 4.05 25.07
CA GLU A 243 -22.48 5.09 25.02
C GLU A 243 -21.33 4.81 26.00
N ASN A 244 -21.54 3.95 27.00
CA ASN A 244 -20.49 3.56 27.94
C ASN A 244 -19.60 2.43 27.41
N LYS A 245 -19.99 1.82 26.28
CA LYS A 245 -19.30 0.69 25.68
C LYS A 245 -18.25 1.20 24.71
N ASN A 246 -16.98 0.98 25.02
CA ASN A 246 -15.90 1.27 24.08
C ASN A 246 -15.88 0.24 22.94
N LEU A 247 -16.58 0.55 21.85
CA LEU A 247 -16.70 -0.34 20.70
C LEU A 247 -15.37 -0.52 19.95
N TYR A 248 -14.52 0.52 19.95
CA TYR A 248 -13.18 0.45 19.37
C TYR A 248 -12.35 -0.64 20.07
N ASP A 249 -12.28 -0.59 21.41
CA ASP A 249 -11.51 -1.57 22.20
C ASP A 249 -12.04 -3.00 22.01
N LEU A 250 -13.35 -3.17 21.89
CA LEU A 250 -13.97 -4.48 21.67
C LEU A 250 -13.65 -5.07 20.31
N ILE A 251 -13.68 -4.24 19.26
CA ILE A 251 -13.29 -4.67 17.92
C ILE A 251 -11.80 -4.97 17.88
N ASN A 252 -10.97 -4.11 18.49
CA ASN A 252 -9.53 -4.34 18.59
C ASN A 252 -9.20 -5.64 19.33
N ALA A 253 -9.89 -5.94 20.43
CA ALA A 253 -9.68 -7.18 21.18
C ALA A 253 -10.06 -8.43 20.38
N GLU A 254 -11.18 -8.41 19.64
CA GLU A 254 -11.55 -9.54 18.77
C GLU A 254 -10.60 -9.67 17.57
N LEU A 255 -10.11 -8.54 17.04
CA LEU A 255 -9.10 -8.50 15.99
C LEU A 255 -7.77 -9.12 16.47
N GLU A 256 -7.25 -8.75 17.64
CA GLU A 256 -6.05 -9.36 18.24
C GLU A 256 -6.21 -10.88 18.43
N LYS A 257 -7.39 -11.32 18.87
CA LYS A 257 -7.73 -12.73 18.99
C LYS A 257 -7.74 -13.45 17.64
N GLN A 258 -8.30 -12.84 16.59
CA GLN A 258 -8.24 -13.39 15.22
C GLN A 258 -6.81 -13.49 14.70
N LEU A 259 -5.96 -12.53 15.05
CA LEU A 259 -4.58 -12.44 14.60
C LEU A 259 -3.61 -13.30 15.44
N GLY A 260 -4.04 -13.78 16.60
CA GLY A 260 -3.29 -14.66 17.49
C GLY A 260 -2.26 -13.94 18.36
N GLY A 261 -2.43 -12.65 18.62
CA GLY A 261 -1.49 -11.82 19.38
C GLY A 261 -1.84 -10.35 19.33
N LYS A 262 -1.09 -9.51 20.05
CA LYS A 262 -1.30 -8.06 20.02
C LYS A 262 -0.84 -7.48 18.69
N ILE A 263 -1.57 -6.49 18.19
CA ILE A 263 -1.20 -5.78 16.96
C ILE A 263 0.10 -5.00 17.16
N SER A 264 0.35 -4.48 18.38
CA SER A 264 1.60 -3.80 18.73
C SER A 264 2.83 -4.66 18.47
N ASP A 265 2.75 -5.95 18.76
CA ASP A 265 3.87 -6.88 18.65
C ASP A 265 4.25 -7.12 17.18
N LEU A 266 3.28 -7.01 16.27
CA LEU A 266 3.53 -7.06 14.82
C LEU A 266 4.29 -5.82 14.34
N SER A 267 4.02 -4.65 14.92
CA SER A 267 4.62 -3.36 14.50
C SER A 267 6.06 -3.18 15.01
N SER A 268 6.37 -3.64 16.22
CA SER A 268 7.72 -3.55 16.79
C SER A 268 8.73 -4.38 16.02
N GLU A 269 8.33 -5.56 15.54
CA GLU A 269 9.20 -6.46 14.79
C GLU A 269 9.35 -6.05 13.31
N TYR A 270 8.40 -5.31 12.75
CA TYR A 270 8.46 -4.87 11.35
C TYR A 270 9.46 -3.71 11.12
N ASN A 271 9.72 -2.91 12.14
CA ASN A 271 10.65 -1.77 12.06
C ASN A 271 12.12 -2.14 12.31
N GLU A 272 12.44 -3.43 12.49
CA GLU A 272 13.80 -3.93 12.77
C GLU A 272 14.53 -4.49 11.52
N ASP A 273 13.87 -4.57 10.36
CA ASP A 273 14.41 -5.08 9.07
C ASP A 273 14.62 -3.98 8.00
#